data_AF-A0A3D3DG35-F1
#
_entry.id   AF-A0A3D3DG35-F1
#
_cell.length_a   1.000
_cell.length_b   1.000
_cell.length_c   1.000
_cell.angle_alpha   90.00
_cell.angle_beta   90.00
_cell.angle_gamma   90.00
#
_symmetry.space_group_name_H-M   'P 1'
#
loop_
_entity.id
_entity.type
_entity.pdbx_description
1 polymer ?
#
loop_
_entity_poly.entity_id
_entity_poly.type
_entity_poly.pdbx_seq_one_letter_code
_entity_poly.pdbx_strand_id
1 'polypeptide(L)'
;MRVLLLVILSGVLALSGCVGRREKAPPPSDAPRAETPATSAEPAAPNPPLIVTPDAAPVGKVALVNVPARHVVLTFPLQKLPPVGQRLALYRHGVAVGQVKVSGPQREDNIVADLIAGEAEVGDEVRSP
;
A
#
# COMPACT_ATOMS: atom_id res chain seq x y z
N MET A 1 -36.81 -14.95 -17.35
CA MET A 1 -35.82 -15.92 -16.82
C MET A 1 -34.58 -15.28 -16.18
N ARG A 2 -34.03 -14.17 -16.71
CA ARG A 2 -32.88 -13.49 -16.08
C ARG A 2 -33.20 -12.79 -14.75
N VAL A 3 -34.41 -12.26 -14.60
CA VAL A 3 -34.88 -11.61 -13.35
C VAL A 3 -35.13 -12.65 -12.24
N LEU A 4 -35.56 -13.87 -12.61
CA LEU A 4 -35.75 -14.97 -11.64
C LEU A 4 -34.41 -15.51 -11.11
N LEU A 5 -33.36 -15.52 -11.95
CA LEU A 5 -32.00 -15.91 -11.56
C LEU A 5 -31.35 -14.93 -10.56
N LEU A 6 -31.66 -13.63 -10.64
CA LEU A 6 -31.11 -12.60 -9.74
C LEU A 6 -31.72 -12.65 -8.33
N VAL A 7 -32.97 -13.09 -8.19
CA VAL A 7 -33.65 -13.23 -6.88
C VAL A 7 -33.20 -14.50 -6.15
N ILE A 8 -32.84 -15.56 -6.88
CA ILE A 8 -32.35 -16.81 -6.26
C ILE A 8 -30.87 -16.66 -5.81
N LEU A 9 -30.06 -15.90 -6.55
CA LEU A 9 -28.64 -15.70 -6.20
C LEU A 9 -28.43 -14.79 -4.97
N SER A 10 -29.36 -13.89 -4.69
CA SER A 10 -29.31 -12.98 -3.53
C SER A 10 -29.70 -13.65 -2.21
N GLY A 11 -30.37 -14.81 -2.24
CA GLY A 11 -30.75 -15.57 -1.05
C GLY A 11 -29.62 -16.40 -0.40
N VAL A 12 -28.51 -16.64 -1.11
CA VAL A 12 -27.45 -17.58 -0.65
C VAL A 12 -26.28 -16.87 0.04
N LEU A 13 -26.16 -15.54 -0.05
CA LEU A 13 -25.04 -14.78 0.54
C LEU A 13 -25.31 -14.22 1.95
N ALA A 14 -26.36 -14.66 2.63
CA ALA A 14 -26.75 -14.17 3.96
C ALA A 14 -26.20 -14.99 5.15
N LEU A 15 -25.28 -15.95 4.94
CA LEU A 15 -24.91 -16.94 5.96
C LEU A 15 -23.41 -17.27 6.08
N SER A 16 -22.50 -16.28 6.02
CA SER A 16 -21.14 -16.50 6.54
C SER A 16 -20.69 -15.33 7.40
N GLY A 17 -20.76 -15.57 8.70
CA GLY A 17 -20.58 -14.60 9.76
C GLY A 17 -19.13 -14.14 9.96
N CYS A 18 -19.03 -12.93 10.49
CA CYS A 18 -17.83 -12.40 11.11
C CYS A 18 -17.50 -13.22 12.36
N VAL A 19 -16.38 -13.94 12.37
CA VAL A 19 -15.76 -14.44 13.61
C VAL A 19 -14.55 -13.57 13.91
N GLY A 20 -14.76 -12.61 14.80
CA GLY A 20 -13.70 -11.80 15.39
C GLY A 20 -12.93 -12.61 16.43
N ARG A 21 -11.61 -12.70 16.28
CA ARG A 21 -10.73 -13.13 17.37
C ARG A 21 -10.05 -11.89 17.95
N ARG A 22 -10.60 -11.41 19.07
CA ARG A 22 -9.95 -10.46 19.98
C ARG A 22 -9.05 -11.26 20.90
N GLU A 23 -7.73 -11.22 20.69
CA GLU A 23 -6.80 -11.67 21.72
C GLU A 23 -6.60 -10.51 22.70
N LYS A 24 -7.12 -10.72 23.91
CA LYS A 24 -7.08 -9.82 25.04
C LYS A 24 -5.68 -9.94 25.67
N ALA A 25 -4.95 -8.83 25.72
CA ALA A 25 -3.72 -8.71 26.48
C ALA A 25 -3.95 -9.17 27.94
N PRO A 26 -2.98 -9.87 28.57
CA PRO A 26 -3.03 -10.12 30.01
C PRO A 26 -2.97 -8.80 30.79
N PRO A 27 -3.68 -8.69 31.92
CA PRO A 27 -3.73 -7.48 32.73
C PRO A 27 -2.38 -7.18 33.41
N PRO A 28 -2.15 -5.91 33.79
CA PRO A 28 -1.01 -5.53 34.63
C PRO A 28 -1.14 -6.20 36.01
N SER A 29 -0.07 -6.86 36.44
CA SER A 29 0.03 -7.39 37.80
C SER A 29 0.38 -6.23 38.73
N ASP A 30 -0.65 -5.62 39.32
CA ASP A 30 -0.50 -4.76 40.49
C ASP A 30 -0.09 -5.59 41.70
N ALA A 31 1.13 -5.40 42.19
CA ALA A 31 1.53 -5.72 43.56
C ALA A 31 2.23 -4.49 44.18
N PRO A 32 1.81 -4.01 45.37
CA PRO A 32 2.32 -2.77 45.95
C PRO A 32 3.56 -2.96 46.83
N ARG A 33 4.48 -2.00 46.66
CA ARG A 33 5.36 -1.36 47.66
C ARG A 33 6.47 -2.20 48.32
N ALA A 34 7.70 -1.79 48.01
CA ALA A 34 8.69 -1.46 49.05
C ALA A 34 9.54 -0.28 48.55
N GLU A 35 9.24 0.92 49.03
CA GLU A 35 10.17 2.04 48.94
C GLU A 35 11.35 1.73 49.86
N THR A 36 12.55 1.67 49.32
CA THR A 36 13.77 1.90 50.08
C THR A 36 14.72 2.68 49.18
N PRO A 37 15.16 3.88 49.59
CA PRO A 37 15.93 4.77 48.75
C PRO A 37 17.40 4.31 48.71
N ALA A 38 17.87 3.93 47.53
CA ALA A 38 19.30 3.86 47.26
C ALA A 38 19.55 4.33 45.83
N THR A 39 20.09 5.54 45.73
CA THR A 39 20.72 6.07 44.54
C THR A 39 21.74 5.07 43.99
N SER A 40 21.53 4.62 42.76
CA SER A 40 22.62 4.20 41.89
C SER A 40 22.29 4.81 40.53
N ALA A 41 22.89 5.97 40.28
CA ALA A 41 22.89 6.56 38.95
C ALA A 41 23.73 5.65 38.06
N GLU A 42 23.06 4.69 37.42
CA GLU A 42 23.62 3.95 36.30
C GLU A 42 23.85 4.95 35.16
N PRO A 43 25.07 5.07 34.61
CA PRO A 43 25.32 5.96 33.49
C PRO A 43 24.42 5.56 32.33
N ALA A 44 23.48 6.45 31.96
CA ALA A 44 22.66 6.27 30.79
C ALA A 44 23.59 6.04 29.59
N ALA A 45 23.56 4.83 29.03
CA ALA A 45 24.30 4.50 27.83
C ALA A 45 23.93 5.52 26.74
N PRO A 46 24.91 6.07 25.99
CA PRO A 46 24.62 7.00 24.93
C PRO A 46 23.72 6.31 23.90
N ASN A 47 22.53 6.88 23.67
CA ASN A 47 21.63 6.39 22.64
C ASN A 47 22.41 6.33 21.31
N PRO A 48 22.44 5.17 20.63
CA PRO A 48 23.15 5.06 19.36
C PRO A 48 22.55 6.06 18.37
N PRO A 49 23.38 6.70 17.52
CA PRO A 49 22.90 7.65 16.53
C PRO A 49 21.90 6.94 15.59
N LEU A 50 20.66 7.44 15.59
CA LEU A 50 19.63 6.97 14.67
C LEU A 50 19.96 7.48 13.26
N ILE A 51 20.46 6.59 12.40
CA ILE A 51 20.65 6.88 10.99
C ILE A 51 19.33 6.58 10.27
N VAL A 52 18.64 7.63 9.83
CA VAL A 52 17.43 7.52 9.00
C VAL A 52 17.83 7.50 7.53
N THR A 53 17.78 6.33 6.90
CA THR A 53 17.92 6.22 5.44
C THR A 53 16.55 6.41 4.79
N PRO A 54 16.33 7.42 3.95
CA PRO A 54 15.07 7.60 3.25
C PRO A 54 14.84 6.46 2.25
N ASP A 55 13.59 6.03 2.12
CA ASP A 55 13.19 5.10 1.07
C ASP A 55 13.34 5.81 -0.29
N ALA A 56 14.29 5.34 -1.09
CA ALA A 56 14.64 5.91 -2.39
C ALA A 56 13.89 5.24 -3.55
N ALA A 57 12.88 4.40 -3.26
CA ALA A 57 12.10 3.77 -4.31
C ALA A 57 11.46 4.83 -5.23
N PRO A 58 11.54 4.67 -6.56
CA PRO A 58 10.97 5.63 -7.49
C PRO A 58 9.44 5.63 -7.36
N VAL A 59 8.90 6.66 -6.70
CA VAL A 59 7.46 6.87 -6.58
C VAL A 59 7.00 7.74 -7.75
N GLY A 60 6.21 7.17 -8.63
CA GLY A 60 5.54 7.88 -9.72
C GLY A 60 4.08 8.16 -9.39
N LYS A 61 3.40 8.84 -10.32
CA LYS A 61 1.94 9.01 -10.29
C LYS A 61 1.32 8.71 -11.65
N VAL A 62 0.06 8.31 -11.65
CA VAL A 62 -0.74 8.24 -12.88
C VAL A 62 -1.14 9.64 -13.31
N ALA A 63 -0.64 10.09 -14.46
CA ALA A 63 -0.96 11.40 -15.02
C ALA A 63 -2.23 11.35 -15.88
N LEU A 64 -2.41 10.28 -16.65
CA LEU A 64 -3.54 10.10 -17.57
C LEU A 64 -3.95 8.64 -17.63
N VAL A 65 -5.24 8.39 -17.87
CA VAL A 65 -5.81 7.05 -18.02
C VAL A 65 -6.63 6.98 -19.29
N ASN A 66 -6.36 5.96 -20.12
CA ASN A 66 -7.21 5.55 -21.22
C ASN A 66 -7.81 4.20 -20.88
N VAL A 67 -9.02 4.22 -20.28
CA VAL A 67 -9.71 3.01 -19.81
C VAL A 67 -10.04 2.05 -20.96
N PRO A 68 -10.64 2.49 -22.09
CA PRO A 68 -10.95 1.58 -23.20
C PRO A 68 -9.72 0.85 -23.75
N ALA A 69 -8.58 1.55 -23.85
CA ALA A 69 -7.34 0.95 -24.33
C ALA A 69 -6.57 0.21 -23.24
N ARG A 70 -6.95 0.33 -21.96
CA ARG A 70 -6.18 -0.14 -20.79
C ARG A 70 -4.73 0.34 -20.78
N HIS A 71 -4.52 1.61 -21.12
CA HIS A 71 -3.20 2.25 -21.04
C HIS A 71 -3.24 3.40 -20.05
N VAL A 72 -2.12 3.62 -19.37
CA VAL A 72 -1.91 4.75 -18.47
C VAL A 72 -0.62 5.46 -18.82
N VAL A 73 -0.61 6.78 -18.58
CA VAL A 73 0.61 7.57 -18.62
C VAL A 73 1.07 7.78 -17.18
N LEU A 74 2.31 7.41 -16.91
CA LEU A 74 2.94 7.54 -15.60
C LEU A 74 3.93 8.71 -15.64
N THR A 75 3.91 9.58 -14.63
CA THR A 75 4.89 10.67 -14.44
C THR A 75 5.81 10.35 -13.26
N PHE A 76 7.11 10.60 -13.44
CA PHE A 76 8.16 10.40 -12.44
C PHE A 76 9.05 11.66 -12.36
N PRO A 77 8.57 12.76 -11.73
CA PRO A 77 9.22 14.08 -11.84
C PRO A 77 10.60 14.16 -11.19
N LEU A 78 10.87 13.34 -10.17
CA LEU A 78 12.11 13.39 -9.38
C LEU A 78 12.97 12.13 -9.52
N GLN A 79 12.54 11.17 -10.35
CA GLN A 79 13.06 9.82 -10.31
C GLN A 79 13.42 9.30 -11.69
N LYS A 80 14.37 8.37 -11.73
CA LYS A 80 14.70 7.67 -12.97
C LYS A 80 13.46 6.92 -13.45
N LEU A 81 13.17 7.05 -14.74
CA LEU A 81 12.05 6.34 -15.34
C LEU A 81 12.28 4.82 -15.34
N PRO A 82 11.23 4.04 -15.05
CA PRO A 82 11.32 2.59 -15.00
C PRO A 82 11.60 2.02 -16.40
N PRO A 83 12.47 1.01 -16.55
CA PRO A 83 12.69 0.34 -17.83
C PRO A 83 11.42 -0.29 -18.39
N VAL A 84 11.35 -0.36 -19.72
CA VAL A 84 10.29 -1.08 -20.45
C VAL A 84 10.25 -2.55 -20.01
N GLY A 85 9.04 -3.07 -19.85
CA GLY A 85 8.77 -4.42 -19.37
C GLY A 85 8.65 -4.54 -17.85
N GLN A 86 9.09 -3.53 -17.08
CA GLN A 86 8.97 -3.55 -15.62
C GLN A 86 7.49 -3.52 -15.21
N ARG A 87 7.15 -4.32 -14.18
CA ARG A 87 5.84 -4.29 -13.55
C ARG A 87 5.85 -3.38 -12.35
N LEU A 88 4.78 -2.59 -12.19
CA LEU A 88 4.60 -1.64 -11.11
C LEU A 88 3.20 -1.79 -10.53
N ALA A 89 3.07 -1.55 -9.22
CA ALA A 89 1.79 -1.56 -8.52
C ALA A 89 1.24 -0.14 -8.42
N LEU A 90 -0.07 -0.02 -8.60
CA LEU A 90 -0.83 1.22 -8.43
C LEU A 90 -1.49 1.23 -7.06
N TYR A 91 -1.36 2.34 -6.34
CA TYR A 91 -1.92 2.54 -5.01
C TYR A 91 -2.83 3.76 -4.98
N ARG A 92 -4.05 3.58 -4.45
CA ARG A 92 -4.98 4.67 -4.15
C ARG A 92 -5.14 4.77 -2.65
N HIS A 93 -4.82 5.93 -2.08
CA HIS A 93 -4.85 6.14 -0.63
C HIS A 93 -4.07 5.07 0.16
N GLY A 94 -2.95 4.60 -0.37
CA GLY A 94 -2.11 3.57 0.25
C GLY A 94 -2.58 2.13 0.06
N VAL A 95 -3.68 1.88 -0.65
CA VAL A 95 -4.21 0.53 -0.95
C VAL A 95 -3.90 0.17 -2.39
N ALA A 96 -3.40 -1.04 -2.64
CA ALA A 96 -3.15 -1.53 -3.99
C ALA A 96 -4.47 -1.69 -4.76
N VAL A 97 -4.60 -0.99 -5.89
CA VAL A 97 -5.81 -0.99 -6.73
C VAL A 97 -5.59 -1.59 -8.12
N GLY A 98 -4.33 -1.68 -8.56
CA GLY A 98 -4.01 -2.17 -9.89
C GLY A 98 -2.55 -2.50 -10.08
N GLN A 99 -2.24 -3.05 -11.25
CA GLN A 99 -0.89 -3.36 -11.68
C GLN A 99 -0.71 -2.99 -13.14
N VAL A 100 0.43 -2.39 -13.45
CA VAL A 100 0.80 -1.95 -14.80
C VAL A 100 2.12 -2.57 -15.22
N LYS A 101 2.32 -2.70 -16.54
CA LYS A 101 3.59 -3.08 -17.14
C LYS A 101 4.05 -1.95 -18.06
N VAL A 102 5.24 -1.42 -17.82
CA VAL A 102 5.81 -0.35 -18.64
C VAL A 102 5.96 -0.82 -20.08
N SER A 103 5.38 -0.11 -21.02
CA SER A 103 5.41 -0.43 -22.45
C SER A 103 6.14 0.62 -23.28
N GLY A 104 6.20 1.86 -22.82
CA GLY A 104 6.68 3.00 -23.59
C GLY A 104 5.65 3.48 -24.61
N PRO A 105 5.90 4.59 -25.34
CA PRO A 105 7.14 5.38 -25.36
C PRO A 105 7.34 6.25 -24.11
N GLN A 106 8.57 6.78 -23.96
CA GLN A 106 8.93 7.79 -22.98
C GLN A 106 8.93 9.18 -23.62
N ARG A 107 8.45 10.19 -22.90
CA ARG A 107 8.64 11.61 -23.20
C ARG A 107 8.88 12.38 -21.91
N GLU A 108 10.02 13.05 -21.82
CA GLU A 108 10.41 13.81 -20.61
C GLU A 108 10.39 12.91 -19.37
N ASP A 109 9.58 13.26 -18.38
CA ASP A 109 9.32 12.53 -17.13
C ASP A 109 8.10 11.58 -17.22
N ASN A 110 7.53 11.42 -18.42
CA ASN A 110 6.37 10.57 -18.67
C ASN A 110 6.75 9.28 -19.40
N ILE A 111 6.10 8.18 -19.03
CA ILE A 111 6.19 6.90 -19.73
C ILE A 111 4.84 6.19 -19.77
N VAL A 112 4.53 5.57 -20.90
CA VAL A 112 3.28 4.79 -21.06
C VAL A 112 3.45 3.39 -20.47
N ALA A 113 2.40 2.90 -19.83
CA ALA A 113 2.30 1.54 -19.31
C ALA A 113 0.94 0.92 -19.62
N ASP A 114 0.93 -0.40 -19.81
CA ASP A 114 -0.28 -1.19 -20.02
C ASP A 114 -0.84 -1.58 -18.65
N LEU A 115 -2.12 -1.32 -18.41
CA LEU A 115 -2.83 -1.82 -17.25
C LEU A 115 -3.04 -3.32 -17.42
N ILE A 116 -2.40 -4.12 -16.57
CA ILE A 116 -2.46 -5.59 -16.65
C ILE A 116 -3.48 -6.18 -15.68
N ALA A 117 -3.69 -5.55 -14.52
CA ALA A 117 -4.71 -5.96 -13.55
C ALA A 117 -5.33 -4.76 -12.82
N GLY A 118 -6.56 -4.92 -12.34
CA GLY A 118 -7.28 -3.92 -11.55
C GLY A 118 -7.66 -2.68 -12.36
N GLU A 119 -7.71 -1.55 -11.66
CA GLU A 119 -8.12 -0.25 -12.18
C GLU A 119 -7.04 0.80 -11.97
N ALA A 120 -7.17 1.93 -12.68
CA ALA A 120 -6.27 3.07 -12.56
C ALA A 120 -7.09 4.36 -12.61
N GLU A 121 -6.71 5.32 -11.78
CA GLU A 121 -7.26 6.67 -11.76
C GLU A 121 -6.12 7.70 -11.74
N VAL A 122 -6.38 8.89 -12.25
CA VAL A 122 -5.40 9.99 -12.23
C VAL A 122 -5.06 10.32 -10.77
N GLY A 123 -3.76 10.40 -10.48
CA GLY A 123 -3.24 10.66 -9.13
C GLY A 123 -2.87 9.40 -8.33
N ASP A 124 -3.26 8.20 -8.78
CA ASP A 124 -2.82 6.94 -8.17
C ASP A 124 -1.29 6.88 -8.12
N GLU A 125 -0.75 6.39 -7.01
CA GLU A 125 0.69 6.28 -6.78
C GLU A 125 1.25 5.03 -7.43
N VAL A 126 2.40 5.17 -8.06
CA VAL A 126 3.10 4.08 -8.74
C VAL A 126 4.31 3.70 -7.92
N ARG A 127 4.41 2.42 -7.55
CA ARG A 127 5.56 1.89 -6.79
C ARG A 127 6.04 0.59 -7.41
N SER A 128 7.30 0.24 -7.18
CA SER A 128 7.74 -1.14 -7.38
C SER A 128 6.93 -2.07 -6.45
N PRO A 129 6.52 -3.25 -6.93
CA PRO A 129 5.82 -4.23 -6.11
C PRO A 129 6.69 -4.77 -4.97
#